data_AF-A0A2D7XIV5-F1
#
_entry.id   AF-A0A2D7XIV5-F1
#
_cell.length_a   1.000
_cell.length_b   1.000
_cell.length_c   1.000
_cell.angle_alpha   90.00
_cell.angle_beta   90.00
_cell.angle_gamma   90.00
#
_symmetry.space_group_name_H-M   'P 1'
#
loop_
_entity.id
_entity.type
_entity.pdbx_description
1 polymer ?
#
loop_
_entity_poly.entity_id
_entity_poly.type
_entity_poly.pdbx_seq_one_letter_code
_entity_poly.pdbx_strand_id
1 'polypeptide(L)'
;MSKIKQKLSNLISDLKMWSHNKVIAPILTPLKGSVSYLKNAPILPVIAGALIVAFIVTGLILNGSIQRFGTKFAENVSAMTHKSLEKSGFGLRDVTVEGRYNTKRAELRRVVQARIGESILKIDLDATRVRIENLPWVKSATVTRVLPDLLHIQIEERKAFALWKHKKGTQIPP
;
A
#
# COMPACT_ATOMS: atom_id res chain seq x y z
N MET A 1 15.21 38.76 -22.65
CA MET A 1 15.44 37.58 -23.51
C MET A 1 16.57 36.75 -22.90
N SER A 2 16.34 35.48 -22.55
CA SER A 2 17.24 34.67 -21.69
C SER A 2 18.63 34.41 -22.30
N LYS A 3 19.69 34.55 -21.49
CA LYS A 3 21.10 34.23 -21.85
C LYS A 3 21.26 32.81 -22.42
N ILE A 4 20.40 31.88 -22.01
CA ILE A 4 20.39 30.50 -22.48
C ILE A 4 19.96 30.44 -23.95
N LYS A 5 19.00 31.27 -24.35
CA LYS A 5 18.50 31.35 -25.73
C LYS A 5 19.56 31.89 -26.68
N GLN A 6 20.37 32.85 -26.21
CA GLN A 6 21.48 33.42 -26.97
C GLN A 6 22.67 32.45 -27.07
N LYS A 7 22.98 31.73 -25.98
CA LYS A 7 24.02 30.69 -26.03
C LYS A 7 23.63 29.55 -26.96
N LEU A 8 22.35 29.14 -26.95
CA LEU A 8 21.81 28.16 -27.88
C LEU A 8 21.85 28.63 -29.33
N SER A 9 21.50 29.90 -29.62
CA SER A 9 21.57 30.41 -31.00
C SER A 9 22.99 30.43 -31.53
N ASN A 10 23.97 30.80 -30.70
CA ASN A 10 25.37 30.85 -31.08
C ASN A 10 25.94 29.45 -31.31
N LEU A 11 25.57 28.47 -30.49
CA LEU A 11 25.95 27.07 -30.70
C LEU A 11 25.35 26.50 -31.99
N ILE A 12 24.10 26.86 -32.32
CA ILE A 12 23.45 26.42 -33.56
C ILE A 12 24.13 27.06 -34.79
N SER A 13 24.55 28.32 -34.71
CA SER A 13 25.28 28.97 -35.81
C SER A 13 26.67 28.36 -36.02
N ASP A 14 27.40 28.07 -34.94
CA ASP A 14 28.73 27.46 -35.00
C ASP A 14 28.66 26.04 -35.58
N LEU A 15 27.64 25.27 -35.18
CA LEU A 15 27.38 23.94 -35.72
C LEU A 15 27.03 23.97 -37.21
N LYS A 16 26.25 24.98 -37.63
CA LYS A 16 25.88 25.19 -39.05
C LYS A 16 27.10 25.57 -39.89
N MET A 17 28.03 26.35 -39.34
CA MET A 17 29.32 26.66 -39.95
C MET A 17 30.19 25.41 -40.13
N TRP A 18 30.27 24.58 -39.10
CA TRP A 18 31.08 23.34 -39.10
C TRP A 18 30.56 22.29 -40.10
N SER A 19 29.23 22.21 -40.27
CA SER A 19 28.59 21.32 -41.25
C SER A 19 28.89 21.67 -42.72
N HIS A 20 29.35 22.89 -43.01
CA HIS A 20 29.67 23.33 -44.38
C HIS A 20 31.13 23.01 -44.77
N ASN A 21 31.96 22.62 -43.80
CA ASN A 21 33.35 22.25 -44.05
C ASN A 21 33.44 20.80 -44.57
N LYS A 22 34.13 20.58 -45.70
CA LYS A 22 34.20 19.29 -46.41
C LYS A 22 34.85 18.14 -45.61
N VAL A 23 35.48 18.47 -44.48
CA VAL A 23 36.19 17.51 -43.61
C VAL A 23 35.24 16.50 -42.94
N ILE A 24 33.99 16.90 -42.71
CA ILE A 24 33.05 16.17 -41.83
C ILE A 24 31.84 15.67 -42.59
N ALA A 25 31.66 16.22 -43.79
CA ALA A 25 30.73 15.72 -44.79
C ALA A 25 30.79 14.18 -44.95
N PRO A 26 31.96 13.52 -45.12
CA PRO A 26 32.01 12.06 -45.29
C PRO A 26 31.65 11.25 -44.02
N ILE A 27 31.73 11.85 -42.83
CA ILE A 27 31.40 11.21 -41.56
C ILE A 27 29.89 11.32 -41.29
N LEU A 28 29.28 12.43 -41.71
CA LEU A 28 27.85 12.73 -41.51
C LEU A 28 26.96 12.32 -42.68
N THR A 29 27.51 12.05 -43.86
CA THR A 29 26.77 11.53 -45.03
C THR A 29 25.95 10.27 -44.75
N PRO A 30 26.45 9.21 -44.08
CA PRO A 30 25.63 8.04 -43.77
C PRO A 30 24.49 8.34 -42.79
N LEU A 31 24.63 9.37 -41.95
CA LEU A 31 23.61 9.81 -40.98
C LEU A 31 22.52 10.67 -41.60
N LYS A 32 22.79 11.40 -42.68
CA LYS A 32 21.76 12.22 -43.38
C LYS A 32 20.61 11.38 -43.93
N GLY A 33 20.89 10.14 -44.38
CA GLY A 33 19.87 9.18 -44.77
C GLY A 33 18.93 8.86 -43.60
N SER A 34 19.48 8.49 -42.45
CA SER A 34 18.73 8.21 -41.21
C SER A 34 17.93 9.41 -40.69
N VAL A 35 18.45 10.64 -40.81
CA VAL A 35 17.74 11.86 -40.41
C VAL A 35 16.50 12.12 -41.28
N SER A 36 16.53 11.71 -42.55
CA SER A 36 15.40 11.84 -43.48
C SER A 36 14.23 10.91 -43.09
N TYR A 37 14.55 9.71 -42.59
CA TYR A 37 13.56 8.78 -42.03
C TYR A 37 12.97 9.28 -40.70
N LEU A 38 13.79 9.93 -39.86
CA LEU A 38 13.35 10.50 -38.59
C LEU A 38 12.43 11.72 -38.77
N LYS A 39 12.60 12.52 -39.82
CA LYS A 39 11.82 13.76 -40.05
C LYS A 39 10.34 13.49 -40.37
N ASN A 40 10.03 12.35 -40.99
CA ASN A 40 8.68 12.01 -41.46
C ASN A 40 8.06 10.80 -40.73
N ALA A 41 8.77 10.19 -39.77
CA ALA A 41 8.25 9.05 -39.02
C ALA A 41 7.61 9.50 -37.68
N PRO A 42 6.37 9.06 -37.37
CA PRO A 42 5.67 9.45 -36.13
C PRO A 42 6.32 8.93 -34.83
N ILE A 43 7.38 8.12 -34.94
CA ILE A 43 8.14 7.55 -33.83
C ILE A 43 9.23 8.47 -33.26
N LEU A 44 9.60 9.55 -33.97
CA LEU A 44 10.61 10.50 -33.51
C LEU A 44 10.34 11.12 -32.13
N PRO A 45 9.11 11.59 -31.80
CA PRO A 45 8.82 12.09 -30.46
C PRO A 45 8.90 11.01 -29.38
N VAL A 46 8.61 9.75 -29.71
CA VAL A 46 8.69 8.63 -28.77
C VAL A 46 10.13 8.30 -28.42
N ILE A 47 11.01 8.25 -29.42
CA ILE A 47 12.45 7.99 -29.23
C ILE A 47 13.09 9.16 -28.48
N ALA A 48 12.77 10.40 -28.85
CA ALA A 48 13.25 11.59 -28.14
C ALA A 48 12.77 11.62 -26.68
N GLY A 49 11.49 11.27 -26.44
CA GLY A 49 10.92 11.13 -25.10
C GLY A 49 11.61 10.05 -24.28
N ALA A 50 11.83 8.87 -24.86
CA ALA A 50 12.53 7.76 -24.20
C ALA A 50 13.97 8.13 -23.80
N LEU A 51 14.69 8.86 -24.66
CA LEU A 51 16.04 9.33 -24.36
C LEU A 51 16.07 10.38 -23.24
N ILE A 52 15.09 11.28 -23.19
CA ILE A 52 14.95 12.26 -22.10
C ILE A 52 14.66 11.54 -20.78
N VAL A 53 13.74 10.58 -20.78
CA VAL A 53 13.42 9.76 -19.59
C VAL A 53 14.65 8.98 -19.13
N ALA A 54 15.38 8.35 -20.05
CA ALA A 54 16.61 7.63 -19.73
C ALA A 54 17.66 8.57 -19.12
N PHE A 55 17.86 9.76 -19.68
CA PHE A 55 18.82 10.74 -19.15
C PHE A 55 18.45 11.22 -17.73
N ILE A 56 17.16 11.45 -17.46
CA ILE A 56 16.67 11.80 -16.13
C ILE A 56 16.90 10.65 -15.14
N VAL A 57 16.54 9.43 -15.52
CA VAL A 57 16.72 8.24 -14.68
C VAL A 57 18.20 7.99 -14.38
N THR A 58 19.07 8.05 -15.39
CA THR A 58 20.51 7.88 -15.24
C THR A 58 21.11 9.00 -14.36
N GLY A 59 20.69 10.24 -14.54
CA GLY A 59 21.12 11.37 -13.69
C GLY A 59 20.72 11.19 -12.23
N LEU A 60 19.53 10.65 -11.96
CA LEU A 60 19.06 10.34 -10.61
C LEU A 60 19.83 9.19 -9.95
N ILE A 61 20.28 8.20 -10.72
CA ILE A 61 21.10 7.06 -10.24
C ILE A 61 22.49 7.54 -9.86
N LEU A 62 23.16 8.31 -10.73
CA LEU A 62 24.53 8.78 -10.51
C LEU A 62 24.66 9.78 -9.35
N ASN A 63 23.62 10.60 -9.10
CA ASN A 63 23.64 11.61 -8.04
C ASN A 63 23.31 11.04 -6.64
N GLY A 64 23.22 9.71 -6.47
CA GLY A 64 22.85 9.06 -5.21
C GLY A 64 21.45 9.45 -4.68
N SER A 65 20.67 10.16 -5.50
CA SER A 65 19.38 10.71 -5.13
C SER A 65 18.28 9.65 -5.14
N ILE A 66 18.51 8.50 -5.81
CA ILE A 66 17.60 7.34 -5.79
C ILE A 66 17.29 6.89 -4.37
N GLN A 67 18.28 6.93 -3.46
CA GLN A 67 18.08 6.51 -2.08
C GLN A 67 17.19 7.50 -1.32
N ARG A 68 17.37 8.82 -1.55
CA ARG A 68 16.57 9.87 -0.92
C ARG A 68 15.17 10.00 -1.51
N PHE A 69 14.99 9.70 -2.80
CA PHE A 69 13.68 9.66 -3.44
C PHE A 69 12.92 8.39 -3.04
N GLY A 70 13.59 7.24 -3.03
CA GLY A 70 13.00 5.97 -2.62
C GLY A 70 12.52 6.00 -1.17
N THR A 71 13.36 6.46 -0.23
CA THR A 71 12.97 6.52 1.19
C THR A 71 11.90 7.59 1.45
N LYS A 72 12.00 8.79 0.86
CA LYS A 72 10.97 9.83 1.04
C LYS A 72 9.65 9.50 0.35
N PHE A 73 9.66 8.79 -0.79
CA PHE A 73 8.45 8.31 -1.43
C PHE A 73 7.82 7.19 -0.59
N ALA A 74 8.60 6.21 -0.14
CA ALA A 74 8.10 5.15 0.73
C ALA A 74 7.57 5.67 2.07
N GLU A 75 8.23 6.66 2.68
CA GLU A 75 7.78 7.32 3.92
C GLU A 75 6.52 8.17 3.68
N ASN A 76 6.45 8.93 2.59
CA ASN A 76 5.25 9.72 2.28
C ASN A 76 4.06 8.83 1.86
N VAL A 77 4.30 7.74 1.13
CA VAL A 77 3.26 6.79 0.74
C VAL A 77 2.77 6.01 1.96
N SER A 78 3.66 5.54 2.83
CA SER A 78 3.25 4.87 4.07
C SER A 78 2.53 5.84 5.02
N ALA A 79 3.06 7.04 5.26
CA ALA A 79 2.40 8.06 6.10
C ALA A 79 1.05 8.53 5.52
N MET A 80 0.93 8.64 4.19
CA MET A 80 -0.33 8.94 3.50
C MET A 80 -1.31 7.77 3.57
N THR A 81 -0.82 6.52 3.53
CA THR A 81 -1.66 5.32 3.70
C THR A 81 -2.29 5.31 5.09
N HIS A 82 -1.52 5.61 6.13
CA HIS A 82 -2.03 5.63 7.50
C HIS A 82 -2.98 6.80 7.79
N LYS A 83 -2.73 8.02 7.27
CA LYS A 83 -3.62 9.18 7.48
C LYS A 83 -4.83 9.27 6.55
N SER A 84 -4.78 8.69 5.34
CA SER A 84 -5.94 8.68 4.44
C SER A 84 -6.97 7.62 4.82
N LEU A 85 -6.57 6.50 5.45
CA LEU A 85 -7.50 5.48 5.95
C LEU A 85 -8.40 6.00 7.09
N GLU A 86 -7.92 6.96 7.88
CA GLU A 86 -8.71 7.61 8.94
C GLU A 86 -9.76 8.57 8.38
N LYS A 87 -9.57 9.13 7.16
CA LYS A 87 -10.51 10.04 6.50
C LYS A 87 -11.48 9.38 5.53
N SER A 88 -11.25 8.12 5.15
CA SER A 88 -12.06 7.42 4.13
C SER A 88 -13.27 6.66 4.70
N GLY A 89 -13.50 6.72 6.01
CA GLY A 89 -14.65 6.09 6.66
C GLY A 89 -14.47 4.60 7.01
N PHE A 90 -13.28 4.01 6.76
CA PHE A 90 -12.99 2.60 7.08
C PHE A 90 -12.43 2.37 8.49
N GLY A 91 -12.43 3.39 9.35
CA GLY A 91 -12.10 3.22 10.76
C GLY A 91 -13.22 2.49 11.48
N LEU A 92 -12.89 1.45 12.26
CA LEU A 92 -13.87 0.73 13.07
C LEU A 92 -14.55 1.69 14.05
N ARG A 93 -15.87 1.86 13.95
CA ARG A 93 -16.66 2.74 14.82
C ARG A 93 -17.49 1.97 15.84
N ASP A 94 -17.96 0.78 15.49
CA ASP A 94 -18.78 -0.01 16.39
C ASP A 94 -18.52 -1.52 16.25
N VAL A 95 -18.80 -2.25 17.33
CA VAL A 95 -18.73 -3.71 17.39
C VAL A 95 -20.02 -4.23 18.00
N THR A 96 -20.89 -4.80 17.17
CA THR A 96 -22.14 -5.41 17.61
C THR A 96 -21.91 -6.88 17.91
N VAL A 97 -22.49 -7.36 19.02
CA VAL A 97 -22.39 -8.77 19.42
C VAL A 97 -23.78 -9.32 19.69
N GLU A 98 -24.12 -10.42 19.02
CA GLU A 98 -25.38 -11.15 19.19
C GLU A 98 -25.15 -12.57 19.71
N GLY A 99 -26.17 -13.14 20.34
CA GLY A 99 -26.15 -14.53 20.81
C GLY A 99 -25.35 -14.79 22.09
N ARG A 100 -24.86 -13.75 22.79
CA ARG A 100 -24.28 -13.91 24.14
C ARG A 100 -25.37 -14.01 25.20
N TYR A 101 -25.23 -14.98 26.10
CA TYR A 101 -26.07 -15.11 27.29
C TYR A 101 -25.20 -15.22 28.56
N ASN A 102 -24.18 -16.07 28.53
CA ASN A 102 -23.29 -16.35 29.66
C ASN A 102 -21.91 -15.68 29.50
N THR A 103 -21.42 -15.56 28.26
CA THR A 103 -20.10 -14.98 27.97
C THR A 103 -20.05 -13.52 28.41
N LYS A 104 -19.07 -13.07 29.19
CA LYS A 104 -19.02 -11.67 29.71
C LYS A 104 -18.58 -10.67 28.63
N ARG A 105 -19.21 -9.48 28.56
CA ARG A 105 -18.83 -8.41 27.60
C ARG A 105 -17.37 -7.96 27.76
N ALA A 106 -16.88 -7.89 28.98
CA ALA A 106 -15.49 -7.52 29.27
C ALA A 106 -14.49 -8.55 28.72
N GLU A 107 -14.86 -9.84 28.78
CA GLU A 107 -14.04 -10.95 28.29
C GLU A 107 -13.99 -10.94 26.75
N LEU A 108 -15.14 -10.78 26.10
CA LEU A 108 -15.21 -10.60 24.64
C LEU A 108 -14.37 -9.42 24.17
N ARG A 109 -14.45 -8.27 24.83
CA ARG A 109 -13.66 -7.08 24.47
C ARG A 109 -12.16 -7.34 24.53
N ARG A 110 -11.69 -8.10 25.54
CA ARG A 110 -10.27 -8.48 25.68
C ARG A 110 -9.81 -9.40 24.55
N VAL A 111 -10.68 -10.31 24.12
CA VAL A 111 -10.37 -11.34 23.14
C VAL A 111 -10.48 -10.84 21.70
N VAL A 112 -11.44 -9.97 21.40
CA VAL A 112 -11.62 -9.38 20.06
C VAL A 112 -10.42 -8.52 19.66
N GLN A 113 -9.82 -7.80 20.61
CA GLN A 113 -8.62 -6.94 20.40
C GLN A 113 -8.76 -5.86 19.32
N ALA A 114 -9.97 -5.62 18.80
CA ALA A 114 -10.22 -4.55 17.84
C ALA A 114 -10.27 -3.20 18.57
N ARG A 115 -9.55 -2.21 18.05
CA ARG A 115 -9.55 -0.84 18.58
C ARG A 115 -10.45 0.06 17.75
N ILE A 116 -11.27 0.86 18.42
CA ILE A 116 -12.05 1.90 17.74
C ILE A 116 -11.09 2.89 17.07
N GLY A 117 -11.37 3.23 15.81
CA GLY A 117 -10.52 4.08 14.97
C GLY A 117 -9.46 3.33 14.16
N GLU A 118 -9.19 2.06 14.46
CA GLU A 118 -8.30 1.23 13.63
C GLU A 118 -8.98 0.88 12.30
N SER A 119 -8.21 0.75 11.21
CA SER A 119 -8.76 0.36 9.93
C SER A 119 -9.37 -1.05 10.00
N ILE A 120 -10.66 -1.16 9.68
CA ILE A 120 -11.41 -2.42 9.69
C ILE A 120 -10.81 -3.47 8.75
N LEU A 121 -10.09 -3.03 7.72
CA LEU A 121 -9.42 -3.88 6.73
C LEU A 121 -8.17 -4.57 7.29
N LYS A 122 -7.56 -4.03 8.35
CA LYS A 122 -6.40 -4.63 9.02
C LYS A 122 -6.77 -5.73 10.01
N ILE A 123 -8.04 -5.78 10.41
CA ILE A 123 -8.52 -6.78 11.36
C ILE A 123 -8.60 -8.13 10.67
N ASP A 124 -7.84 -9.10 11.20
CA ASP A 124 -7.93 -10.51 10.83
C ASP A 124 -9.19 -11.12 11.47
N LEU A 125 -10.18 -11.41 10.62
CA LEU A 125 -11.48 -11.94 11.06
C LEU A 125 -11.36 -13.39 11.56
N ASP A 126 -10.51 -14.21 10.92
CA ASP A 126 -10.33 -15.62 11.27
C ASP A 126 -9.60 -15.75 12.60
N ALA A 127 -8.51 -15.00 12.78
CA ALA A 127 -7.82 -14.96 14.06
C ALA A 127 -8.75 -14.46 15.18
N THR A 128 -9.61 -13.48 14.88
CA THR A 128 -10.61 -12.98 15.84
C THR A 128 -11.65 -14.04 16.20
N ARG A 129 -12.17 -14.76 15.20
CA ARG A 129 -13.09 -15.88 15.37
C ARG A 129 -12.49 -16.96 16.28
N VAL A 130 -11.28 -17.42 15.97
CA VAL A 130 -10.58 -18.46 16.75
C VAL A 130 -10.38 -18.02 18.20
N ARG A 131 -10.02 -16.76 18.43
CA ARG A 131 -9.88 -16.22 19.79
C ARG A 131 -11.21 -16.25 20.55
N ILE A 132 -12.33 -15.90 19.91
CA ILE A 132 -13.67 -15.94 20.52
C ILE A 132 -14.11 -17.38 20.80
N GLU A 133 -13.86 -18.32 19.89
CA GLU A 133 -14.22 -19.74 20.05
C GLU A 133 -13.47 -20.43 21.20
N ASN A 134 -12.29 -19.91 21.59
CA ASN A 134 -11.55 -20.39 22.75
C ASN A 134 -12.19 -20.01 24.10
N LEU A 135 -13.26 -19.21 24.11
CA LEU A 135 -13.98 -18.88 25.34
C LEU A 135 -14.79 -20.10 25.83
N PRO A 136 -14.83 -20.38 27.15
CA PRO A 136 -15.41 -21.63 27.67
C PRO A 136 -16.87 -21.88 27.30
N TRP A 137 -17.66 -20.81 27.23
CA TRP A 137 -19.09 -20.88 26.93
C TRP A 137 -19.40 -20.86 25.43
N VAL A 138 -18.42 -20.56 24.57
CA VAL A 138 -18.62 -20.42 23.14
C VAL A 138 -18.49 -21.79 22.46
N LYS A 139 -19.49 -22.13 21.65
CA LYS A 139 -19.49 -23.33 20.80
C LYS A 139 -18.95 -23.00 19.41
N SER A 140 -19.46 -21.92 18.82
CA SER A 140 -19.05 -21.39 17.52
C SER A 140 -19.18 -19.87 17.51
N ALA A 141 -18.38 -19.19 16.69
CA ALA A 141 -18.51 -17.76 16.48
C ALA A 141 -18.42 -17.44 14.98
N THR A 142 -19.16 -16.44 14.54
CA THR A 142 -19.05 -15.87 13.20
C THR A 142 -18.73 -14.40 13.32
N VAL A 143 -17.67 -13.96 12.65
CA VAL A 143 -17.21 -12.57 12.66
C VAL A 143 -17.33 -12.06 11.23
N THR A 144 -18.19 -11.06 11.04
CA THR A 144 -18.48 -10.49 9.72
C THR A 144 -18.15 -9.01 9.72
N ARG A 145 -17.53 -8.58 8.62
CA ARG A 145 -17.26 -7.17 8.36
C ARG A 145 -18.44 -6.54 7.65
N VAL A 146 -19.07 -5.55 8.28
CA VAL A 146 -20.10 -4.71 7.66
C VAL A 146 -19.46 -3.37 7.35
N LEU A 147 -19.12 -3.18 6.08
CA LEU A 147 -18.48 -1.96 5.64
C LEU A 147 -19.45 -0.76 5.72
N PRO A 148 -18.92 0.46 5.95
CA PRO A 148 -17.50 0.79 6.00
C PRO A 148 -16.82 0.63 7.37
N ASP A 149 -17.57 0.57 8.48
CA ASP A 149 -17.06 0.86 9.84
C ASP A 149 -17.55 -0.06 10.97
N LEU A 150 -18.30 -1.13 10.67
CA LEU A 150 -18.95 -2.00 11.67
C LEU A 150 -18.41 -3.43 11.66
N LEU A 151 -18.08 -3.95 12.84
CA LEU A 151 -17.79 -5.37 13.04
C LEU A 151 -18.97 -6.07 13.71
N HIS A 152 -19.56 -7.04 13.03
CA HIS A 152 -20.69 -7.80 13.55
C HIS A 152 -20.23 -9.20 14.00
N ILE A 153 -20.56 -9.58 15.22
CA ILE A 153 -20.15 -10.84 15.84
C ILE A 153 -21.39 -11.60 16.27
N GLN A 154 -21.55 -12.81 15.75
CA GLN A 154 -22.60 -13.74 16.16
C GLN A 154 -21.98 -14.89 16.95
N ILE A 155 -22.52 -15.19 18.12
CA ILE A 155 -22.01 -16.21 19.04
C ILE A 155 -23.08 -17.29 19.24
N GLU A 156 -22.68 -18.54 19.11
CA GLU A 156 -23.47 -19.69 19.57
C GLU A 156 -22.87 -20.20 20.88
N GLU A 157 -23.64 -20.20 21.96
CA GLU A 157 -23.18 -20.69 23.26
C GLU A 157 -23.48 -22.19 23.48
N ARG A 158 -22.64 -22.84 24.29
CA ARG A 158 -22.81 -24.24 24.70
C ARG A 158 -23.99 -24.36 25.67
N LYS A 159 -24.84 -25.37 25.47
CA LYS A 159 -25.89 -25.74 26.43
C LYS A 159 -25.26 -26.56 27.55
N ALA A 160 -25.35 -26.09 28.79
CA ALA A 160 -24.86 -26.82 29.95
C ALA A 160 -25.72 -28.05 30.23
N PHE A 161 -25.13 -29.24 30.21
CA PHE A 161 -25.75 -30.48 30.68
C PHE A 161 -25.14 -30.83 32.04
N ALA A 162 -25.83 -30.43 33.11
CA ALA A 162 -25.66 -30.81 34.52
C ALA A 162 -24.29 -30.60 35.21
N LEU A 163 -24.32 -29.94 36.37
CA LEU A 163 -23.23 -29.91 37.34
C LEU A 163 -23.10 -31.28 38.04
N TRP A 164 -22.04 -32.04 37.79
CA TRP A 164 -21.68 -33.18 38.63
C TRP A 164 -21.18 -32.66 39.99
N LYS A 165 -22.02 -32.71 41.03
CA LYS A 165 -21.59 -32.50 42.42
C LYS A 165 -21.01 -33.81 42.97
N HIS A 166 -19.69 -33.89 43.09
CA HIS A 166 -19.04 -34.99 43.80
C HIS A 166 -19.04 -34.68 45.31
N LYS A 167 -20.06 -35.13 46.05
CA LYS A 167 -19.96 -35.23 47.53
C LYS A 167 -19.19 -36.51 47.86
N LYS A 168 -17.92 -36.39 48.27
CA LYS A 168 -17.24 -37.43 49.07
C LYS A 168 -16.37 -36.75 50.11
N GLY A 169 -16.80 -36.81 51.38
CA GLY A 169 -16.06 -36.24 52.49
C GLY A 169 -16.83 -36.28 53.80
N THR A 170 -17.26 -37.45 54.23
CA THR A 170 -17.50 -37.73 55.67
C THR A 170 -16.97 -39.13 55.93
N GLN A 171 -15.71 -39.20 56.35
CA GLN A 171 -15.20 -40.37 57.06
C GLN A 171 -15.89 -40.38 58.43
N ILE A 172 -16.60 -41.46 58.75
CA ILE A 172 -17.12 -41.70 60.09
C ILE A 172 -15.98 -42.39 60.86
N PRO A 173 -15.48 -41.83 61.98
CA PRO A 173 -14.46 -42.48 62.80
C PRO A 173 -15.04 -43.71 63.51
N PRO A 174 -14.17 -44.66 63.93
CA PRO A 174 -14.50 -46.04 64.27
C PRO A 174 -15.41 -46.20 65.50
#